data_AF-U4R7B2-F1
#
_entry.id   AF-U4R7B2-F1
#
_cell.length_a   1.000
_cell.length_b   1.000
_cell.length_c   1.000
_cell.angle_alpha   90.00
_cell.angle_beta   90.00
_cell.angle_gamma   90.00
#
_symmetry.space_group_name_H-M   'P 1'
#
loop_
_entity.id
_entity.type
_entity.pdbx_description
1 polymer ?
#
loop_
_entity_poly.entity_id
_entity_poly.type
_entity_poly.pdbx_seq_one_letter_code
_entity_poly.pdbx_strand_id
1 'polypeptide(L)'
;MIKKSVVVPILFILITLAGIKFFIPLDNPVHKEIKKEDVLSITSWSAKVNGQTEIKDPVLFDNIIKWFNNSFDIRENPEFAGTTPEAGITIILKSGKGISILEGARDFEVQRNDVRDKNISYFAKQKDIAEYIDNLCSGGNR
;
A
#
# COMPACT_ATOMS: atom_id res chain seq x y z
N MET A 1 3.64 53.26 -3.85
CA MET A 1 2.90 53.16 -2.56
C MET A 1 1.66 52.30 -2.78
N ILE A 2 1.67 51.06 -2.30
CA ILE A 2 0.49 50.19 -2.37
C ILE A 2 -0.55 50.76 -1.39
N LYS A 3 -1.74 51.12 -1.89
CA LYS A 3 -2.81 51.63 -1.04
C LYS A 3 -3.24 50.52 -0.08
N LYS A 4 -3.42 50.85 1.21
CA LYS A 4 -3.84 49.90 2.26
C LYS A 4 -5.10 49.09 1.88
N SER A 5 -5.97 49.65 1.04
CA SER A 5 -7.18 49.01 0.51
C SER A 5 -6.91 47.81 -0.41
N VAL A 6 -5.73 47.68 -1.01
CA VAL A 6 -5.36 46.55 -1.90
C VAL A 6 -4.69 45.42 -1.13
N VAL A 7 -4.07 45.71 0.01
CA VAL A 7 -3.33 44.73 0.82
C VAL A 7 -4.28 43.74 1.52
N VAL A 8 -5.41 44.23 2.02
CA VAL A 8 -6.40 43.42 2.74
C VAL A 8 -6.97 42.25 1.91
N PRO A 9 -7.46 42.46 0.67
CA PRO A 9 -7.98 41.35 -0.13
C PRO A 9 -6.89 40.35 -0.54
N ILE A 10 -5.67 40.79 -0.81
CA ILE A 10 -4.55 39.90 -1.15
C ILE A 10 -4.19 39.00 0.05
N LEU A 11 -4.15 39.57 1.25
CA LEU A 11 -3.90 38.80 2.47
C LEU A 11 -5.00 37.77 2.73
N PHE A 12 -6.26 38.15 2.47
CA PHE A 12 -7.40 37.25 2.62
C PHE A 12 -7.35 36.07 1.64
N ILE A 13 -6.94 36.31 0.38
CA ILE A 13 -6.74 35.26 -0.64
C ILE A 13 -5.61 34.31 -0.25
N LEU A 14 -4.51 34.83 0.30
CA LEU A 14 -3.39 34.00 0.76
C LEU A 14 -3.78 33.13 1.97
N ILE A 15 -4.56 33.69 2.90
CA ILE A 15 -5.06 32.95 4.08
C ILE A 15 -6.06 31.87 3.66
N THR A 16 -6.97 32.15 2.72
CA THR A 16 -7.91 31.13 2.23
C THR A 16 -7.21 30.03 1.44
N LEU A 17 -6.22 30.36 0.59
CA LEU A 17 -5.41 29.35 -0.11
C LEU A 17 -4.57 28.49 0.85
N ALA A 18 -4.02 29.08 1.91
CA ALA A 18 -3.31 28.35 2.95
C ALA A 18 -4.26 27.47 3.79
N GLY A 19 -5.45 27.96 4.09
CA GLY A 19 -6.50 27.22 4.79
C GLY A 19 -6.99 26.01 4.00
N ILE A 20 -7.15 26.12 2.68
CA ILE A 20 -7.56 25.00 1.81
C ILE A 20 -6.56 23.83 1.88
N LYS A 21 -5.25 24.09 2.01
CA LYS A 21 -4.26 23.01 2.22
C LYS A 21 -4.43 22.29 3.56
N PHE A 22 -4.91 22.98 4.59
CA PHE A 22 -5.18 22.41 5.91
C PHE A 22 -6.49 21.61 5.97
N PHE A 23 -7.42 21.85 5.04
CA PHE A 23 -8.69 21.11 4.92
C PHE A 23 -8.62 19.91 3.98
N ILE A 24 -7.47 19.62 3.36
CA ILE A 24 -7.26 18.33 2.71
C ILE A 24 -7.30 17.28 3.84
N PRO A 25 -8.19 16.27 3.77
CA PRO A 25 -8.32 15.29 4.84
C PRO A 25 -6.96 14.70 5.18
N LEU A 26 -6.51 14.93 6.43
CA LEU A 26 -5.31 14.29 6.98
C LEU A 26 -5.49 12.79 7.18
N ASP A 27 -6.71 12.27 6.99
CA ASP A 27 -7.00 10.84 6.93
C ASP A 27 -6.61 10.30 5.55
N ASN A 28 -5.31 10.11 5.33
CA ASN A 28 -4.86 9.18 4.31
C ASN A 28 -4.96 7.76 4.92
N PRO A 29 -6.06 7.02 4.68
CA PRO A 29 -6.27 5.74 5.34
C PRO A 29 -5.09 4.83 5.04
N VAL A 30 -4.53 4.20 6.07
CA VAL A 30 -3.30 3.42 5.98
C VAL A 30 -3.43 2.32 4.90
N HIS A 31 -4.60 1.70 4.84
CA HIS A 31 -5.07 0.93 3.70
C HIS A 31 -5.78 1.83 2.67
N LYS A 32 -5.43 1.70 1.41
CA LYS A 32 -6.00 2.44 0.28
C LYS A 32 -6.07 1.48 -0.88
N GLU A 33 -7.27 1.30 -1.39
CA GLU A 33 -7.53 0.45 -2.54
C GLU A 33 -6.68 0.86 -3.74
N ILE A 34 -6.34 -0.13 -4.56
CA ILE A 34 -5.67 0.06 -5.83
C ILE A 34 -6.60 -0.36 -6.96
N LYS A 35 -6.50 0.35 -8.08
CA LYS A 35 -7.20 0.00 -9.30
C LYS A 35 -6.31 -0.86 -10.18
N LYS A 36 -6.91 -1.81 -10.91
CA LYS A 36 -6.19 -2.74 -11.78
C LYS A 36 -5.36 -2.01 -12.83
N GLU A 37 -5.93 -0.94 -13.40
CA GLU A 37 -5.29 -0.10 -14.39
C GLU A 37 -4.03 0.62 -13.89
N ASP A 38 -3.86 0.77 -12.58
CA ASP A 38 -2.70 1.42 -11.97
C ASP A 38 -1.58 0.42 -11.64
N VAL A 39 -1.86 -0.89 -11.71
CA VAL A 39 -0.88 -1.95 -11.47
C VAL A 39 -0.04 -2.18 -12.72
N LEU A 40 1.28 -2.18 -12.54
CA LEU A 40 2.25 -2.51 -13.58
C LEU A 40 2.54 -4.01 -13.59
N SER A 41 2.82 -4.60 -12.42
CA SER A 41 3.10 -6.03 -12.27
C SER A 41 2.84 -6.50 -10.85
N ILE A 42 2.65 -7.82 -10.71
CA ILE A 42 2.57 -8.51 -9.42
C ILE A 42 3.57 -9.66 -9.44
N THR A 43 4.41 -9.74 -8.41
CA THR A 43 5.33 -10.86 -8.21
C THR A 43 5.09 -11.53 -6.87
N SER A 44 5.27 -12.85 -6.81
CA SER A 44 5.32 -13.62 -5.57
C SER A 44 6.72 -14.16 -5.33
N TRP A 45 7.09 -14.33 -4.06
CA TRP A 45 8.41 -14.83 -3.68
C TRP A 45 8.34 -15.62 -2.38
N SER A 46 9.35 -16.47 -2.17
CA SER A 46 9.51 -17.31 -0.98
C SER A 46 11.00 -17.44 -0.66
N ALA A 47 11.39 -17.35 0.61
CA ALA A 47 12.75 -17.56 1.08
C ALA A 47 13.24 -18.98 0.79
N LYS A 48 12.33 -19.94 0.60
CA LYS A 48 12.65 -21.34 0.26
C LYS A 48 12.97 -21.54 -1.23
N VAL A 49 12.59 -20.59 -2.09
CA VAL A 49 12.84 -20.67 -3.53
C VAL A 49 13.57 -19.41 -3.98
N ASN A 50 14.80 -19.56 -4.49
CA ASN A 50 15.54 -18.41 -4.99
C ASN A 50 14.81 -17.74 -6.17
N GLY A 51 14.31 -16.53 -5.93
CA GLY A 51 13.79 -15.64 -6.97
C GLY A 51 12.36 -15.17 -6.72
N GLN A 52 11.94 -14.26 -7.60
CA GLN A 52 10.56 -13.79 -7.68
C GLN A 52 9.89 -14.41 -8.91
N THR A 53 8.62 -14.78 -8.78
CA THR A 53 7.80 -15.28 -9.88
C THR A 53 6.78 -14.23 -10.25
N GLU A 54 6.79 -13.78 -11.50
CA GLU A 54 5.76 -12.87 -12.01
C GLU A 54 4.43 -13.61 -12.19
N ILE A 55 3.35 -13.01 -11.69
CA ILE A 55 2.00 -13.55 -11.79
C ILE A 55 1.41 -13.11 -13.13
N LYS A 56 1.43 -14.03 -14.10
CA LYS A 56 0.91 -13.81 -15.47
C LYS A 56 -0.51 -14.33 -15.68
N ASP A 57 -1.01 -15.18 -14.79
CA ASP A 57 -2.39 -15.64 -14.84
C ASP A 57 -3.34 -14.47 -14.55
N PRO A 58 -4.21 -14.06 -15.50
CA PRO A 58 -5.10 -12.93 -15.32
C PRO A 58 -6.11 -13.14 -14.19
N VAL A 59 -6.51 -14.39 -13.90
CA VAL A 59 -7.47 -14.69 -12.84
C VAL A 59 -6.83 -14.47 -11.48
N LEU A 60 -5.66 -15.05 -11.23
CA LEU A 60 -4.91 -14.83 -10.00
C LEU A 60 -4.50 -13.36 -9.82
N PHE A 61 -4.11 -12.68 -10.91
CA PHE A 61 -3.79 -11.26 -10.88
C PHE A 61 -4.96 -10.41 -10.36
N ASP A 62 -6.16 -10.64 -10.91
CA ASP A 62 -7.38 -9.92 -10.51
C ASP A 62 -7.80 -10.28 -9.08
N ASN A 63 -7.64 -11.55 -8.71
CA ASN A 63 -7.93 -12.02 -7.37
C ASN A 63 -7.03 -11.37 -6.33
N ILE A 64 -5.72 -11.24 -6.56
CA ILE A 64 -4.81 -10.58 -5.60
C ILE A 64 -5.21 -9.13 -5.36
N ILE A 65 -5.55 -8.39 -6.41
CA ILE A 65 -6.03 -7.00 -6.28
C ILE A 65 -7.32 -6.95 -5.49
N LYS A 66 -8.28 -7.83 -5.82
CA LYS A 66 -9.56 -7.94 -5.13
C LYS A 66 -9.35 -8.28 -3.65
N TRP A 67 -8.51 -9.26 -3.34
CA TRP A 67 -8.23 -9.67 -1.97
C TRP A 67 -7.57 -8.52 -1.20
N PHE A 68 -6.58 -7.85 -1.80
CA PHE A 68 -5.94 -6.70 -1.18
C PHE A 68 -6.96 -5.62 -0.83
N ASN A 69 -7.80 -5.21 -1.79
CA ASN A 69 -8.83 -4.17 -1.57
C ASN A 69 -9.91 -4.58 -0.54
N ASN A 70 -10.15 -5.88 -0.34
CA ASN A 70 -11.10 -6.40 0.64
C ASN A 70 -10.45 -6.77 1.99
N SER A 71 -9.23 -6.30 2.25
CA SER A 71 -8.57 -6.53 3.52
C SER A 71 -9.27 -5.78 4.65
N PHE A 72 -9.33 -6.39 5.84
CA PHE A 72 -10.01 -5.83 7.00
C PHE A 72 -9.14 -5.95 8.27
N ASP A 73 -9.64 -5.47 9.40
CA ASP A 73 -8.93 -5.45 10.69
C ASP A 73 -7.55 -4.77 10.57
N ILE A 74 -7.57 -3.58 9.96
CA ILE A 74 -6.36 -2.80 9.65
C ILE A 74 -5.79 -2.21 10.95
N ARG A 75 -4.55 -2.57 11.27
CA ARG A 75 -3.85 -2.12 12.49
C ARG A 75 -2.48 -1.58 12.11
N GLU A 76 -2.21 -0.32 12.42
CA GLU A 76 -0.91 0.29 12.12
C GLU A 76 0.25 -0.48 12.76
N ASN A 77 1.36 -0.59 12.03
CA ASN A 77 2.61 -1.15 12.52
C ASN A 77 3.73 -0.11 12.34
N PRO A 78 3.97 0.80 13.31
CA PRO A 78 5.00 1.82 13.18
C PRO A 78 6.43 1.26 13.25
N GLU A 79 6.61 0.04 13.78
CA GLU A 79 7.92 -0.55 14.00
C GLU A 79 8.45 -1.33 12.78
N PHE A 80 7.60 -1.56 11.76
CA PHE A 80 7.84 -2.46 10.62
C PHE A 80 8.14 -3.90 11.08
N ALA A 81 8.05 -4.89 10.18
CA ALA A 81 8.49 -6.25 10.50
C ALA A 81 9.97 -6.23 10.94
N GLY A 82 10.23 -6.46 12.23
CA GLY A 82 11.57 -6.65 12.78
C GLY A 82 12.20 -8.01 12.43
N THR A 83 11.46 -8.87 11.74
CA THR A 83 11.86 -10.19 11.28
C THR A 83 11.76 -10.28 9.76
N THR A 84 12.73 -10.94 9.12
CA THR A 84 12.69 -11.20 7.67
C THR A 84 11.53 -12.17 7.36
N PRO A 85 10.55 -11.78 6.53
CA PRO A 85 9.42 -12.65 6.20
C PRO A 85 9.85 -13.84 5.34
N GLU A 86 9.19 -14.99 5.50
CA GLU A 86 9.49 -16.19 4.70
C GLU A 86 8.89 -16.15 3.29
N ALA A 87 7.83 -15.39 3.06
CA ALA A 87 7.23 -15.22 1.74
C ALA A 87 6.47 -13.89 1.63
N GLY A 88 6.11 -13.54 0.40
CA GLY A 88 5.28 -12.37 0.16
C GLY A 88 4.88 -12.17 -1.30
N ILE A 89 4.09 -11.13 -1.49
CA ILE A 89 3.62 -10.61 -2.77
C ILE A 89 4.11 -9.17 -2.89
N THR A 90 4.64 -8.81 -4.05
CA THR A 90 5.01 -7.43 -4.37
C THR A 90 4.14 -6.95 -5.53
N ILE A 91 3.40 -5.87 -5.31
CA ILE A 91 2.60 -5.19 -6.33
C ILE A 91 3.34 -3.91 -6.72
N ILE A 92 3.77 -3.82 -7.98
CA ILE A 92 4.39 -2.62 -8.52
C ILE A 92 3.33 -1.81 -9.26
N LEU A 93 3.22 -0.54 -8.90
CA LEU A 93 2.31 0.41 -9.53
C LEU A 93 3.01 1.12 -10.69
N LYS A 94 2.24 1.59 -11.67
CA LYS A 94 2.74 2.37 -12.82
C LYS A 94 3.40 3.69 -12.41
N SER A 95 3.12 4.18 -11.20
CA SER A 95 3.84 5.32 -10.60
C SER A 95 5.29 5.00 -10.21
N GLY A 96 5.75 3.75 -10.36
CA GLY A 96 7.08 3.29 -9.93
C GLY A 96 7.15 2.94 -8.44
N LYS A 97 6.00 2.95 -7.74
CA LYS A 97 5.89 2.66 -6.31
C LYS A 97 5.49 1.21 -6.05
N GLY A 98 5.81 0.71 -4.86
CA GLY A 98 5.56 -0.69 -4.46
C GLY A 98 4.62 -0.81 -3.27
N ILE A 99 3.86 -1.90 -3.27
CA ILE A 99 3.11 -2.43 -2.13
C ILE A 99 3.64 -3.85 -1.89
N SER A 100 4.15 -4.11 -0.70
CA SER A 100 4.58 -5.44 -0.28
C SER A 100 3.54 -6.00 0.68
N ILE A 101 3.11 -7.23 0.45
CA ILE A 101 2.23 -8.01 1.32
C ILE A 101 3.06 -9.18 1.81
N LEU A 102 3.33 -9.23 3.09
CA LEU A 102 4.35 -10.06 3.71
C LEU A 102 3.70 -11.05 4.67
N GLU A 103 4.27 -12.26 4.72
CA GLU A 103 3.93 -13.23 5.75
C GLU A 103 4.07 -12.61 7.15
N GLY A 104 3.15 -12.99 8.04
CA GLY A 104 3.16 -12.59 9.44
C GLY A 104 2.42 -13.62 10.28
N ALA A 105 2.70 -13.63 11.58
CA ALA A 105 2.35 -14.76 12.46
C ALA A 105 0.84 -15.03 12.65
N ARG A 106 -0.02 -14.02 12.47
CA ARG A 106 -1.50 -14.14 12.59
C ARG A 106 -2.22 -13.31 11.54
N ASP A 107 -1.61 -12.20 11.18
CA ASP A 107 -2.05 -11.24 10.17
C ASP A 107 -0.89 -11.09 9.19
N PHE A 108 -1.18 -10.76 7.94
CA PHE A 108 -0.11 -10.37 7.01
C PHE A 108 0.23 -8.90 7.22
N GLU A 109 1.50 -8.56 7.00
CA GLU A 109 1.95 -7.18 7.02
C GLU A 109 1.89 -6.59 5.62
N VAL A 110 1.36 -5.38 5.50
CA VAL A 110 1.44 -4.60 4.27
C VAL A 110 2.39 -3.43 4.48
N GLN A 111 3.38 -3.31 3.60
CA GLN A 111 4.26 -2.16 3.52
C GLN A 111 4.00 -1.39 2.24
N ARG A 112 3.83 -0.07 2.31
CA ARG A 112 3.56 0.77 1.14
C ARG A 112 4.51 1.94 1.05
N ASN A 113 4.93 2.19 -0.19
CA ASN A 113 5.66 3.38 -0.61
C ASN A 113 4.88 4.12 -1.72
N ASP A 114 3.55 4.12 -1.66
CA ASP A 114 2.66 4.32 -2.81
C ASP A 114 2.43 5.79 -3.21
N VAL A 115 2.53 6.76 -2.28
CA VAL A 115 2.50 8.21 -2.59
C VAL A 115 2.93 9.13 -1.43
N ARG A 116 3.20 8.57 -0.25
CA ARG A 116 3.42 9.34 0.99
C ARG A 116 4.91 9.65 1.17
N ASP A 117 5.20 10.72 1.92
CA ASP A 117 6.58 11.12 2.29
C ASP A 117 7.29 10.09 3.16
N LYS A 118 6.53 9.18 3.78
CA LYS A 118 7.02 8.10 4.63
C LYS A 118 6.44 6.78 4.17
N ASN A 119 7.27 5.73 4.21
CA ASN A 119 6.78 4.37 4.13
C ASN A 119 5.80 4.12 5.28
N ILE A 120 4.72 3.42 4.98
CA ILE A 120 3.74 3.00 5.99
C ILE A 120 3.76 1.48 6.07
N SER A 121 3.57 0.97 7.28
CA SER A 121 3.37 -0.46 7.53
C SER A 121 2.13 -0.67 8.40
N TYR A 122 1.41 -1.75 8.14
CA TYR A 122 0.22 -2.14 8.89
C TYR A 122 -0.06 -3.63 8.77
N PHE A 123 -0.69 -4.20 9.79
CA PHE A 123 -1.27 -5.52 9.73
C PHE A 123 -2.68 -5.47 9.14
N ALA A 124 -3.03 -6.51 8.40
CA ALA A 124 -4.35 -6.68 7.85
C ALA A 124 -4.72 -8.17 7.76
N LYS A 125 -6.02 -8.43 7.63
CA LYS A 125 -6.57 -9.78 7.47
C LYS A 125 -7.32 -9.90 6.15
N GLN A 126 -7.04 -11.00 5.46
CA GLN A 126 -7.80 -11.50 4.33
C GLN A 126 -7.41 -12.96 4.12
N LYS A 127 -8.41 -13.85 4.10
CA LYS A 127 -8.20 -15.30 4.17
C LYS A 127 -7.39 -15.83 2.98
N ASP A 128 -7.76 -15.45 1.77
CA ASP A 128 -7.19 -16.00 0.54
C ASP A 128 -5.74 -15.54 0.30
N ILE A 129 -5.39 -14.30 0.68
CA ILE A 129 -4.01 -13.79 0.70
C ILE A 129 -3.19 -14.58 1.70
N ALA A 130 -3.69 -14.76 2.92
CA ALA A 130 -2.98 -15.52 3.95
C ALA A 130 -2.72 -16.95 3.47
N GLU A 131 -3.74 -17.62 2.95
CA GLU A 131 -3.62 -18.98 2.39
C GLU A 131 -2.64 -19.04 1.20
N TYR A 132 -2.67 -18.04 0.32
CA TYR A 132 -1.73 -17.96 -0.80
C TYR A 132 -0.28 -17.81 -0.30
N ILE A 133 -0.03 -16.93 0.66
CA ILE A 133 1.30 -16.71 1.25
C ILE A 133 1.77 -17.96 2.03
N ASP A 134 0.89 -18.60 2.81
CA ASP A 134 1.20 -19.84 3.53
C ASP A 134 1.58 -20.99 2.59
N ASN A 135 0.92 -21.07 1.43
CA ASN A 135 1.28 -22.02 0.38
C ASN A 135 2.67 -21.72 -0.21
N LEU A 136 3.04 -20.45 -0.37
CA LEU A 136 4.40 -20.05 -0.78
C LEU A 136 5.45 -20.43 0.29
N CYS A 137 5.12 -20.28 1.58
CA CYS A 137 5.96 -20.69 2.70
C CYS A 137 6.10 -22.20 2.77
N SER A 138 5.03 -22.96 2.51
CA SER A 138 5.02 -24.42 2.61
C SER A 138 5.64 -25.13 1.40
N GLY A 139 6.03 -24.36 0.36
CA GLY A 139 6.54 -24.92 -0.90
C GLY A 139 5.46 -25.62 -1.72
N GLY A 140 4.20 -25.18 -1.58
CA GLY A 140 3.03 -25.79 -2.21
C GLY A 140 3.23 -26.06 -3.70
N ASN A 141 2.83 -27.27 -4.12
CA ASN A 141 3.03 -27.80 -5.47
C ASN A 141 2.63 -26.77 -6.54
N ARG A 142 3.64 -26.29 -7.27
CA ARG A 142 3.49 -25.52 -8.50
C ARG A 142 2.77 -26.31 -9.57
#